data_AF-A0A382X5J2-F1
#
_entry.id   AF-A0A382X5J2-F1
#
_cell.length_a   1.000
_cell.length_b   1.000
_cell.length_c   1.000
_cell.angle_alpha   90.00
_cell.angle_beta   90.00
_cell.angle_gamma   90.00
#
_symmetry.space_group_name_H-M   'P 1'
#
loop_
_entity.id
_entity.type
_entity.pdbx_description
1 polymer ?
#
loop_
_entity_poly.entity_id
_entity_poly.type
_entity_poly.pdbx_seq_one_letter_code
_entity_poly.pdbx_strand_id
1 'polypeptide(L)'
;MLKELLSDIISVDDVLLVVKSNGATSEMRSNSLSIRQKDQWITIGDNDGPCHMHVNPYMIKHAEFVMEEKPERTSFSVRFFDNDD
;
A
#
# COMPACT_ATOMS: atom_id res chain seq x y z
N MET A 1 3.18 13.86 4.72
CA MET A 1 2.25 13.63 3.60
C MET A 1 2.09 12.16 3.24
N LEU A 2 3.00 11.48 2.54
CA LEU A 2 2.74 10.07 2.11
C LEU A 2 2.49 9.12 3.29
N LYS A 3 3.28 9.21 4.36
CA LYS A 3 3.06 8.39 5.57
C LYS A 3 1.67 8.62 6.18
N GLU A 4 1.18 9.86 6.21
CA GLU A 4 -0.14 10.19 6.75
C GLU A 4 -1.24 9.60 5.87
N LEU A 5 -1.15 9.77 4.55
CA LEU A 5 -2.07 9.14 3.61
C LEU A 5 -2.11 7.61 3.77
N LEU A 6 -0.94 6.96 3.87
CA LEU A 6 -0.86 5.53 4.12
C LEU A 6 -1.46 5.15 5.47
N SER A 7 -1.25 5.97 6.51
CA SER A 7 -1.86 5.79 7.83
C SER A 7 -3.39 5.86 7.76
N ASP A 8 -3.93 6.80 6.99
CA ASP A 8 -5.37 6.94 6.79
C ASP A 8 -5.93 5.73 6.02
N ILE A 9 -5.23 5.26 4.98
CA ILE A 9 -5.63 4.08 4.20
C ILE A 9 -5.68 2.82 5.07
N ILE A 10 -4.64 2.54 5.86
CA ILE A 10 -4.59 1.32 6.70
C ILE A 10 -5.51 1.40 7.92
N SER A 11 -6.08 2.57 8.22
CA SER A 11 -7.09 2.74 9.26
C SER A 11 -8.49 2.30 8.81
N VAL A 12 -8.69 2.12 7.50
CA VAL A 12 -9.92 1.59 6.92
C VAL A 12 -9.90 0.07 7.02
N ASP A 13 -11.01 -0.51 7.48
CA ASP A 13 -11.17 -1.96 7.56
C ASP A 13 -11.12 -2.62 6.18
N ASP A 14 -10.62 -3.86 6.14
CA ASP A 14 -10.62 -4.73 4.96
C ASP A 14 -9.89 -4.19 3.72
N VAL A 15 -8.91 -3.29 3.90
CA VAL A 15 -8.01 -2.89 2.81
C VAL A 15 -6.97 -3.99 2.52
N LEU A 16 -6.86 -4.38 1.25
CA LEU A 16 -5.82 -5.27 0.74
C LEU A 16 -4.67 -4.44 0.14
N LEU A 17 -3.50 -4.52 0.76
CA LEU A 17 -2.28 -3.93 0.23
C LEU A 17 -1.62 -4.94 -0.72
N VAL A 18 -1.18 -4.47 -1.89
CA VAL A 18 -0.63 -5.32 -2.95
C VAL A 18 0.73 -4.78 -3.38
N VAL A 19 1.75 -5.65 -3.37
CA VAL A 19 3.07 -5.37 -3.95
C VAL A 19 3.27 -6.31 -5.13
N LYS A 20 3.59 -5.74 -6.29
CA LYS A 20 3.84 -6.51 -7.51
C LYS A 20 5.31 -6.44 -7.88
N SER A 21 5.85 -7.58 -8.25
CA SER A 21 7.10 -7.70 -8.99
C SER A 21 6.81 -8.37 -10.34
N ASN A 22 7.81 -8.45 -11.21
CA ASN A 22 7.66 -9.08 -12.53
C ASN A 22 7.31 -10.58 -12.48
N GLY A 23 7.55 -11.26 -11.35
CA GLY A 23 7.33 -12.71 -11.21
C GLY A 23 6.38 -13.13 -10.10
N ALA A 24 5.96 -12.20 -9.23
CA ALA A 24 5.13 -12.52 -8.07
C ALA A 24 4.30 -11.32 -7.61
N THR A 25 3.13 -11.61 -7.05
CA THR A 25 2.30 -10.66 -6.33
C THR A 25 2.23 -11.08 -4.86
N SER A 26 2.47 -10.13 -3.97
CA SER A 26 2.29 -10.30 -2.52
C SER A 26 1.09 -9.45 -2.09
N GLU A 27 0.19 -10.05 -1.32
CA GLU A 27 -1.04 -9.41 -0.85
C GLU A 27 -1.10 -9.53 0.67
N MET A 28 -1.38 -8.42 1.37
CA MET A 28 -1.52 -8.38 2.82
C MET A 28 -2.75 -7.58 3.23
N ARG A 29 -3.54 -8.11 4.18
CA ARG A 29 -4.66 -7.37 4.77
C ARG A 29 -4.15 -6.39 5.82
N SER A 30 -4.68 -5.18 5.76
CA SER A 30 -4.25 -4.04 6.59
C SER A 30 -4.75 -4.05 8.03
N ASN A 31 -5.70 -4.93 8.38
CA ASN A 31 -6.45 -4.99 9.64
C ASN A 31 -5.63 -4.65 10.90
N SER A 32 -5.53 -3.35 11.22
CA SER A 32 -4.77 -2.79 12.34
C SER A 32 -3.24 -2.97 12.31
N LEU A 33 -2.63 -2.94 11.13
CA LEU A 33 -1.16 -2.91 11.01
C LEU A 33 -0.59 -1.60 11.58
N SER A 34 0.53 -1.71 12.29
CA SER A 34 1.27 -0.53 12.78
C SER A 34 1.89 0.23 11.60
N ILE A 35 2.10 1.55 11.75
CA ILE A 35 2.88 2.32 10.77
C ILE A 35 3.96 3.15 11.46
N ARG A 36 5.19 3.04 10.97
CA ARG A 36 6.33 3.81 11.45
C ARG A 36 7.20 4.25 10.28
N GLN A 37 8.06 5.21 10.52
CA GLN A 37 9.04 5.64 9.54
C GLN A 37 10.40 5.74 10.21
N LYS A 38 11.41 5.16 9.55
CA LYS A 38 12.81 5.24 9.95
C LYS A 38 13.64 5.47 8.69
N ASP A 39 14.48 6.51 8.72
CA ASP A 39 15.26 6.96 7.57
C ASP A 39 14.34 7.17 6.34
N GLN A 40 14.70 6.57 5.20
CA GLN A 40 13.92 6.62 3.97
C GLN A 40 12.78 5.60 3.90
N TRP A 41 12.56 4.76 4.90
CA TRP A 41 11.59 3.68 4.82
C TRP A 41 10.38 3.93 5.72
N ILE A 42 9.20 3.93 5.11
CA ILE A 42 7.94 3.79 5.82
C ILE A 42 7.66 2.29 5.95
N THR A 43 7.45 1.81 7.17
CA THR A 43 7.12 0.41 7.44
C THR A 43 5.68 0.30 7.88
N ILE A 44 4.91 -0.56 7.20
CA ILE A 44 3.55 -0.95 7.58
C ILE A 44 3.62 -2.40 8.10
N GLY A 45 3.15 -2.63 9.32
CA GLY A 45 3.27 -3.91 10.03
C GLY A 45 4.52 -4.02 10.92
N ASP A 46 4.52 -5.05 11.75
CA ASP A 46 5.59 -5.31 12.71
C ASP A 46 6.65 -6.26 12.14
N ASN A 47 7.91 -6.08 12.53
CA ASN A 47 9.01 -6.92 12.05
C ASN A 47 8.86 -8.38 12.44
N ASP A 48 8.35 -8.62 13.64
CA ASP A 48 8.08 -9.96 14.19
C ASP A 48 6.63 -10.43 13.93
N GLY A 49 5.86 -9.62 13.17
CA GLY A 49 4.50 -9.95 12.76
C GLY A 49 4.45 -10.93 11.58
N PRO A 50 3.26 -11.43 11.22
CA PRO A 50 3.10 -12.39 10.13
C PRO A 50 3.46 -11.80 8.75
N CYS A 51 3.38 -10.48 8.60
CA CYS A 51 3.81 -9.75 7.40
C CYS A 51 4.08 -8.28 7.72
N HIS A 52 4.95 -7.65 6.91
CA HIS A 52 5.14 -6.20 6.87
C HIS A 52 5.57 -5.75 5.47
N MET A 53 5.43 -4.45 5.20
CA MET A 53 5.82 -3.79 3.96
C MET A 53 6.80 -2.67 4.23
N HIS A 54 7.77 -2.48 3.35
CA HIS A 54 8.63 -1.30 3.31
C HIS A 54 8.33 -0.47 2.07
N VAL A 55 8.00 0.80 2.27
CA VAL A 55 7.71 1.78 1.21
C VAL A 55 8.79 2.85 1.21
N ASN A 56 9.39 3.09 0.04
CA ASN A 56 10.30 4.21 -0.16
C ASN A 56 9.53 5.40 -0.76
N PRO A 57 9.26 6.47 0.01
CA PRO A 57 8.49 7.61 -0.46
C PRO A 57 9.19 8.40 -1.57
N TYR A 58 10.52 8.28 -1.72
CA TYR A 58 11.27 9.01 -2.74
C TYR A 58 11.15 8.39 -4.15
N MET A 59 10.76 7.12 -4.21
CA MET A 59 10.51 6.40 -5.47
C MET A 59 9.11 6.72 -6.03
N ILE A 60 8.14 7.01 -5.17
CA ILE A 60 6.76 7.31 -5.57
C ILE A 60 6.67 8.74 -6.08
N LYS A 61 6.20 8.91 -7.32
CA LYS A 61 6.05 10.23 -7.97
C LYS A 61 4.66 10.77 -7.88
N HIS A 62 3.67 9.89 -8.03
CA HIS A 62 2.27 10.25 -7.91
C HIS A 62 1.46 9.06 -7.43
N ALA A 63 0.22 9.35 -7.06
CA ALA A 63 -0.76 8.36 -6.67
C ALA A 63 -2.07 8.64 -7.39
N GLU A 64 -2.78 7.59 -7.77
CA GLU A 64 -4.08 7.69 -8.43
C GLU A 64 -5.13 6.92 -7.67
N PHE A 65 -6.32 7.51 -7.54
CA PHE A 65 -7.52 6.79 -7.11
C PHE A 65 -8.23 6.23 -8.34
N VAL A 66 -8.30 4.91 -8.44
CA VAL A 66 -8.82 4.20 -9.61
C VAL A 66 -10.08 3.43 -9.21
N MET A 67 -11.17 3.68 -9.93
CA MET A 67 -12.40 2.91 -9.88
C MET A 67 -12.48 2.02 -11.12
N GLU A 68 -12.68 0.72 -10.91
CA GLU A 68 -12.81 -0.27 -11.98
C GLU A 68 -14.17 -0.96 -11.86
N GLU A 69 -15.02 -0.80 -12.87
CA GLU A 69 -16.28 -1.52 -12.98
C GLU A 69 -16.05 -2.87 -13.67
N LYS A 70 -16.40 -3.95 -12.99
CA LYS A 70 -16.42 -5.33 -13.53
C LYS A 70 -17.86 -5.83 -13.50
N PRO A 71 -18.24 -6.81 -14.37
CA PRO A 71 -19.61 -7.31 -14.42
C PRO A 71 -20.18 -7.73 -13.05
N GLU A 72 -19.32 -8.27 -12.19
CA GLU A 72 -19.69 -8.84 -10.88
C GLU A 72 -19.50 -7.86 -9.71
N ARG A 73 -18.72 -6.78 -9.89
CA ARG A 73 -18.35 -5.85 -8.81
C ARG A 73 -17.72 -4.56 -9.31
N THR A 74 -17.85 -3.49 -8.52
CA THR A 74 -16.99 -2.31 -8.63
C THR A 74 -15.85 -2.41 -7.63
N SER A 75 -14.61 -2.19 -8.07
CA SER A 75 -13.43 -2.14 -7.19
C SER A 75 -12.82 -0.74 -7.16
N PHE A 76 -12.31 -0.37 -5.98
CA PHE A 76 -11.62 0.89 -5.75
C PHE A 76 -10.19 0.59 -5.31
N SER A 77 -9.23 1.35 -5.81
CA SER A 77 -7.82 1.22 -5.42
C SER A 77 -7.11 2.57 -5.41
N VAL A 78 -6.13 2.71 -4.52
CA VAL A 78 -5.12 3.77 -4.63
C VAL A 78 -3.85 3.09 -5.17
N ARG A 79 -3.33 3.59 -6.29
CA ARG A 79 -2.14 3.06 -6.94
C ARG A 79 -1.02 4.09 -6.82
N PHE A 80 0.19 3.62 -6.54
CA PHE A 80 1.38 4.46 -6.39
C PHE A 80 2.35 4.11 -7.51
N PHE A 81 2.84 5.13 -8.20
CA PHE A 81 3.64 4.98 -9.43
C PHE A 81 5.00 5.64 -9.26
N ASP A 82 6.02 5.05 -9.88
CA ASP A 82 7.36 5.64 -9.96
C ASP A 82 7.52 6.47 -11.26
N ASN A 83 8.71 6.47 -11.89
CA ASN A 83 8.96 7.17 -13.15
C ASN A 83 8.75 6.29 -14.38
N ASP A 84 8.73 4.97 -14.22
CA ASP A 84 8.73 4.00 -15.30
C ASP A 84 7.30 3.47 -15.62
N ASP A 85 6.33 3.83 -14.78
CA ASP A 85 4.89 3.57 -14.95
C ASP A 85 4.08 4.82 -15.34
#